data_AF-A0A1G9GHA6-F1
#
_entry.id   AF-A0A1G9GHA6-F1
#
_cell.length_a   1.000
_cell.length_b   1.000
_cell.length_c   1.000
_cell.angle_alpha   90.00
_cell.angle_beta   90.00
_cell.angle_gamma   90.00
#
_symmetry.space_group_name_H-M   'P 1'
#
loop_
_entity.id
_entity.type
_entity.pdbx_description
1 polymer ?
#
loop_
_entity_poly.entity_id
_entity_poly.type
_entity_poly.pdbx_seq_one_letter_code
_entity_poly.pdbx_strand_id
1 'polypeptide(L)'
;MIKQLFPIRHVMGYLASLVLSAAALIVIYGDLSHAANVVVLTVTAIIQASLQLFVFMHIGESADTKKELYINIAYALFVGLITLFGTLFIFVWGWYA
;
A
#
# COMPACT_ATOMS: atom_id res chain seq x y z
N MET A 1 -11.34 -27.69 -20.87
CA MET A 1 -10.65 -26.46 -21.29
C MET A 1 -11.19 -25.26 -20.49
N ILE A 2 -10.96 -25.20 -19.17
CA ILE A 2 -11.47 -24.13 -18.27
C ILE A 2 -10.40 -23.63 -17.27
N LYS A 3 -9.27 -24.34 -17.11
CA LYS A 3 -8.26 -24.06 -16.07
C LYS A 3 -7.39 -22.81 -16.28
N GLN A 4 -7.64 -21.98 -17.29
CA GLN A 4 -6.83 -20.81 -17.64
C GLN A 4 -7.62 -19.49 -17.74
N LEU A 5 -8.94 -19.49 -17.51
CA LEU A 5 -9.77 -18.32 -17.82
C LEU A 5 -9.90 -17.31 -16.66
N PHE A 6 -9.59 -17.72 -15.44
CA PHE A 6 -9.55 -16.81 -14.29
C PHE A 6 -8.23 -16.97 -13.54
N PRO A 7 -7.40 -15.92 -13.47
CA PRO A 7 -6.19 -15.94 -12.66
C PRO A 7 -6.58 -15.93 -11.17
N ILE A 8 -6.76 -17.13 -10.60
CA ILE A 8 -7.22 -17.35 -9.23
C ILE A 8 -6.41 -16.54 -8.21
N ARG A 9 -5.10 -16.37 -8.45
CA ARG A 9 -4.20 -15.58 -7.61
C ARG A 9 -4.59 -14.10 -7.53
N HIS A 10 -5.07 -13.50 -8.62
CA HIS A 10 -5.57 -12.12 -8.60
C HIS A 10 -6.93 -12.00 -7.96
N VAL A 11 -7.81 -12.97 -8.19
CA VAL A 11 -9.13 -12.99 -7.58
C VAL A 11 -9.01 -13.06 -6.05
N MET A 12 -8.10 -13.90 -5.55
CA MET A 12 -7.81 -13.98 -4.11
C MET A 12 -7.18 -12.69 -3.58
N GLY A 13 -6.27 -12.06 -4.34
CA GLY A 13 -5.73 -10.74 -4.01
C GLY A 13 -6.79 -9.66 -3.91
N TYR A 14 -7.72 -9.64 -4.86
CA TYR A 14 -8.84 -8.70 -4.89
C TYR A 14 -9.82 -8.91 -3.74
N LEU A 15 -10.14 -10.16 -3.39
CA LEU A 15 -10.94 -10.45 -2.21
C LEU A 15 -10.25 -10.01 -0.92
N ALA A 16 -8.94 -10.25 -0.79
CA ALA A 16 -8.17 -9.81 0.36
C ALA A 16 -8.16 -8.28 0.49
N SER A 17 -8.04 -7.53 -0.62
CA SER A 17 -8.10 -6.06 -0.60
C SER A 17 -9.50 -5.57 -0.19
N LEU A 18 -10.57 -6.22 -0.66
CA LEU A 18 -11.94 -5.89 -0.25
C LEU A 18 -12.17 -6.09 1.24
N VAL A 19 -11.74 -7.22 1.80
CA VAL A 19 -11.86 -7.53 3.23
C VAL A 19 -11.12 -6.50 4.07
N LEU A 20 -9.89 -6.16 3.67
CA LEU A 20 -9.05 -5.24 4.43
C LEU A 20 -9.58 -3.79 4.36
N SER A 21 -10.18 -3.39 3.23
CA SER A 21 -10.90 -2.11 3.11
C SER A 21 -12.18 -2.07 3.94
N ALA A 22 -12.95 -3.16 3.96
CA ALA A 22 -14.14 -3.28 4.80
C ALA A 22 -13.78 -3.21 6.29
N ALA A 23 -12.68 -3.87 6.70
CA ALA A 23 -12.16 -3.79 8.06
C ALA A 23 -11.79 -2.34 8.45
N ALA A 24 -11.11 -1.60 7.56
CA ALA A 24 -10.80 -0.20 7.78
C ALA A 24 -12.07 0.68 7.90
N LEU A 25 -13.10 0.43 7.10
CA LEU A 25 -14.38 1.14 7.21
C LEU A 25 -15.07 0.87 8.55
N ILE A 26 -15.07 -0.37 9.02
CA ILE A 26 -15.64 -0.72 10.33
C ILE A 26 -14.93 0.02 11.46
N VAL A 27 -13.61 0.19 11.36
CA VAL A 27 -12.82 0.95 12.36
C VAL A 27 -13.20 2.43 12.36
N ILE A 28 -13.43 3.03 11.19
CA ILE A 28 -13.82 4.44 11.08
C ILE A 28 -15.23 4.70 11.65
N TYR A 29 -16.18 3.82 11.34
CA TYR A 29 -17.57 3.94 11.82
C TYR A 29 -17.78 3.34 13.21
N GLY A 30 -16.79 2.63 13.74
CA GLY A 30 -16.79 2.05 15.07
C GLY A 30 -16.45 3.08 16.14
N ASP A 31 -16.98 2.88 17.34
CA ASP A 31 -16.77 3.78 18.48
C ASP A 31 -15.48 3.40 19.25
N LEU A 32 -14.34 3.51 18.54
CA LEU A 32 -13.01 3.25 19.07
C LEU A 32 -12.31 4.56 19.45
N SER A 33 -11.33 4.49 20.35
CA SER A 33 -10.53 5.65 20.70
C SER A 33 -9.75 6.19 19.49
N HIS A 34 -9.51 7.51 19.47
CA HIS A 34 -8.80 8.15 18.35
C HIS A 34 -7.43 7.51 18.08
N ALA A 35 -6.69 7.18 19.14
CA ALA A 35 -5.40 6.51 19.03
C ALA A 35 -5.52 5.10 18.43
N ALA A 36 -6.53 4.32 18.85
CA ALA A 36 -6.76 3.00 18.29
C ALA A 36 -7.12 3.07 16.80
N ASN A 37 -7.94 4.04 16.39
CA ASN A 37 -8.31 4.25 15.00
C ASN A 37 -7.09 4.52 14.12
N VAL A 38 -6.23 5.48 14.52
CA VAL A 38 -5.04 5.82 13.73
C VAL A 38 -4.10 4.62 13.59
N VAL A 39 -3.88 3.85 14.65
CA VAL A 39 -3.01 2.66 14.61
C VAL A 39 -3.56 1.61 13.66
N VAL A 40 -4.83 1.23 13.81
CA VAL A 40 -5.43 0.17 12.99
C VAL A 40 -5.53 0.61 11.52
N LEU A 41 -5.88 1.87 11.26
CA LEU A 41 -5.91 2.41 9.90
C LEU A 41 -4.52 2.43 9.26
N THR A 42 -3.49 2.82 10.00
CA THR A 42 -2.12 2.84 9.48
C THR A 42 -1.63 1.42 9.15
N VAL A 43 -1.87 0.45 10.04
CA VAL A 43 -1.49 -0.95 9.82
C VAL A 43 -2.22 -1.53 8.62
N THR A 44 -3.54 -1.32 8.52
CA THR A 44 -4.32 -1.80 7.37
C THR A 44 -3.89 -1.14 6.06
N ALA A 45 -3.54 0.15 6.06
CA ALA A 45 -3.00 0.84 4.88
C ALA A 45 -1.65 0.25 4.41
N ILE A 46 -0.73 -0.06 5.34
CA ILE A 46 0.56 -0.67 4.99
C ILE A 46 0.37 -2.05 4.36
N ILE A 47 -0.53 -2.86 4.95
CA ILE A 47 -0.85 -4.19 4.40
C ILE A 47 -1.51 -4.05 3.01
N GLN A 48 -2.42 -3.09 2.82
CA GLN A 48 -3.01 -2.81 1.49
C GLN A 48 -1.95 -2.44 0.45
N ALA A 49 -1.04 -1.52 0.79
CA ALA A 49 0.03 -1.10 -0.11
C ALA A 49 0.94 -2.28 -0.49
N SER A 50 1.24 -3.15 0.47
CA SER A 50 2.02 -4.37 0.24
C SER A 50 1.29 -5.35 -0.67
N LEU A 51 0.01 -5.59 -0.43
CA LEU A 51 -0.83 -6.44 -1.28
C LEU A 51 -0.86 -5.93 -2.73
N GLN A 52 -0.97 -4.60 -2.91
CA GLN A 52 -0.93 -3.96 -4.22
C GLN A 52 0.40 -4.21 -4.92
N LEU A 53 1.50 -4.05 -4.19
CA LEU A 53 2.85 -4.24 -4.69
C LEU A 53 3.10 -5.70 -5.14
N PHE A 54 2.76 -6.69 -4.30
CA PHE A 54 3.13 -8.08 -4.54
C PHE A 54 2.13 -8.87 -5.40
N VAL A 55 0.83 -8.57 -5.30
CA VAL A 55 -0.23 -9.36 -5.95
C VAL A 55 -0.70 -8.75 -7.26
N PHE A 56 -0.74 -7.42 -7.36
CA PHE A 56 -1.22 -6.73 -8.57
C PHE A 56 -0.08 -6.27 -9.48
N MET A 57 1.07 -5.92 -8.90
CA MET A 57 2.21 -5.40 -9.65
C MET A 57 3.18 -6.50 -10.14
N HIS A 58 2.93 -7.78 -9.84
CA HIS A 58 3.70 -8.94 -10.33
C HIS A 58 5.22 -8.84 -10.25
N ILE A 59 5.74 -8.11 -9.27
CA ILE A 59 7.16 -7.79 -9.15
C ILE A 59 8.07 -9.03 -9.12
N GLY A 60 7.52 -10.18 -8.70
CA GLY A 60 8.24 -11.44 -8.61
C GLY A 60 8.22 -12.33 -9.87
N GLU A 61 7.50 -11.98 -10.94
CA GLU A 61 7.26 -12.91 -12.05
C GLU A 61 8.24 -12.75 -13.23
N SER A 62 8.83 -11.57 -13.43
CA SER A 62 9.85 -11.33 -14.47
C SER A 62 11.24 -11.74 -14.01
N ALA A 63 11.65 -13.00 -14.22
CA ALA A 63 12.91 -13.59 -13.75
C ALA A 63 14.19 -12.81 -14.13
N ASP A 64 14.23 -12.21 -15.33
CA ASP A 64 15.42 -11.55 -15.85
C ASP A 64 15.63 -10.11 -15.35
N THR A 65 14.57 -9.41 -14.95
CA THR A 65 14.60 -7.96 -14.62
C THR A 65 14.23 -7.65 -13.17
N LYS A 66 14.15 -8.66 -12.29
CA LYS A 66 13.72 -8.51 -10.89
C LYS A 66 14.47 -7.39 -10.16
N LYS A 67 15.80 -7.38 -10.26
CA LYS A 67 16.65 -6.42 -9.54
C LYS A 67 16.36 -4.97 -9.94
N GLU A 68 16.24 -4.70 -11.25
CA GLU A 68 15.95 -3.35 -11.74
C GLU A 68 14.56 -2.87 -11.31
N LEU A 69 13.55 -3.76 -11.33
CA LEU A 69 12.20 -3.41 -10.92
C LEU A 69 12.13 -3.08 -9.41
N TYR A 70 12.79 -3.89 -8.56
CA TYR A 70 12.87 -3.59 -7.13
C TYR A 70 13.61 -2.27 -6.86
N ILE A 71 14.69 -1.98 -7.59
CA ILE A 71 15.43 -0.72 -7.47
C ILE A 71 14.56 0.47 -7.91
N ASN A 72 13.83 0.35 -9.03
CA ASN A 72 12.94 1.40 -9.50
C ASN A 72 11.81 1.70 -8.52
N ILE A 73 11.23 0.69 -7.90
CA ILE A 73 10.16 0.86 -6.91
C ILE A 73 10.72 1.46 -5.62
N ALA A 74 11.89 1.01 -5.16
CA ALA A 74 12.55 1.61 -4.01
C ALA A 74 12.91 3.08 -4.27
N TYR A 75 13.37 3.40 -5.49
CA TYR A 75 13.65 4.76 -5.92
C TYR A 75 12.37 5.61 -5.98
N ALA A 76 11.28 5.08 -6.54
CA ALA A 76 9.99 5.78 -6.57
C ALA A 76 9.45 6.06 -5.16
N LEU A 77 9.57 5.09 -4.24
CA LEU A 77 9.20 5.26 -2.84
C LEU A 77 10.07 6.33 -2.17
N PHE A 78 11.37 6.31 -2.40
CA PHE A 78 12.32 7.29 -1.86
C PHE A 78 12.00 8.72 -2.34
N VAL A 79 11.80 8.91 -3.65
CA VAL A 79 11.42 10.21 -4.21
C VAL A 79 10.10 10.68 -3.60
N GLY A 80 9.09 9.79 -3.52
CA GLY A 80 7.80 10.11 -2.91
C GLY A 80 7.93 10.55 -1.44
N LEU A 81 8.74 9.86 -0.65
CA LEU A 81 8.99 10.21 0.76
C LEU A 81 9.72 11.55 0.90
N ILE A 82 10.77 11.79 0.10
CA ILE A 82 11.48 13.09 0.12
C ILE A 82 10.54 14.22 -0.28
N THR A 83 9.70 14.03 -1.30
CA THR A 83 8.72 15.05 -1.70
C THR A 83 7.73 15.31 -0.57
N LEU A 84 7.19 14.26 0.06
CA LEU A 84 6.23 14.39 1.16
C LEU A 84 6.87 15.12 2.36
N PHE A 85 8.01 14.63 2.84
CA PHE A 85 8.69 15.20 4.00
C PHE A 85 9.27 16.59 3.72
N GLY A 86 9.82 16.82 2.53
CA GLY A 86 10.32 18.15 2.13
C GLY A 86 9.19 19.18 2.05
N THR A 87 8.04 18.79 1.52
CA THR A 87 6.85 19.66 1.48
C THR A 87 6.32 19.95 2.89
N LEU A 88 6.19 18.92 3.73
CA LEU A 88 5.82 19.08 5.13
C LEU A 88 6.84 19.95 5.87
N PHE A 89 8.12 19.79 5.60
CA PHE A 89 9.17 20.60 6.21
C PHE A 89 9.02 22.08 5.86
N ILE A 90 8.80 22.42 4.60
CA ILE A 90 8.59 23.83 4.19
C ILE A 90 7.34 24.41 4.84
N PHE A 91 6.19 23.71 4.76
CA PHE A 91 4.92 24.29 5.20
C PHE A 91 4.68 24.25 6.71
N VAL A 92 5.25 23.27 7.43
CA VAL A 92 5.06 23.14 8.88
C VAL A 92 6.20 23.82 9.65
N TRP A 93 7.45 23.63 9.20
CA TRP A 93 8.64 24.07 9.94
C TRP A 93 9.35 25.26 9.29
N GLY A 94 9.37 25.36 7.96
CA GLY A 94 10.05 26.43 7.23
C GLY A 94 9.34 27.77 7.25
N TRP A 95 8.03 27.81 7.51
CA TRP A 95 7.26 29.06 7.60
C TRP A 95 7.42 29.79 8.94
N TYR A 96 7.77 29.06 10.01
CA TYR A 96 7.91 29.60 11.38
C TYR A 96 9.38 29.75 11.84
N ALA A 97 10.35 29.47 10.95
CA ALA A 97 11.78 29.72 11.17
C ALA A 97 12.19 31.05 10.51
#